data_AF-A0A1G1F353-F1
#
_entry.id   AF-A0A1G1F353-F1
#
_cell.length_a   1.000
_cell.length_b   1.000
_cell.length_c   1.000
_cell.angle_alpha   90.00
_cell.angle_beta   90.00
_cell.angle_gamma   90.00
#
_symmetry.space_group_name_H-M   'P 1'
#
loop_
_entity.id
_entity.type
_entity.pdbx_description
1 polymer ?
#
loop_
_entity_poly.entity_id
_entity_poly.type
_entity_poly.pdbx_seq_one_letter_code
_entity_poly.pdbx_strand_id
1 'polypeptide(L)'
;MSSKTYPHLIDTHCHLDMKEFDSDRDEVIRRSKDSGIETMITVSSDPESISKCIELSEKYDFIYASVGVHPHDAIKFNEKIYGQLRELAFSGQVLGLNAQETSSLLTPHSSLNKVVAIGETGLDYHYDHSPRKIQQEVFIRHLHLAKESGLPAIIHSRESATDTLRILRESGINKGVMHCFSGDLSMAEEVMSMGLYISIAGPVTFKKSLKLKEVAASIPDDYLLIETDAPYLSPEPYRGKRNEPSFIQSTAKHIAELRGVNFEDIARITTLNAKRLFSIGVIPEKAEIAYKIRDSLYLNITNRCTNRCSFCVKFRSDYVKGHRLSLANEPSEDEIKKEIGDPTSYKEIVFCGYGEPLQRLDTVKNISGWIKEKGGRVRINTNGHANLIHKKNVLPELQGLVDSISISLDAHDEETYNKICKPLFKNAFNEVIRFIKQAKEVIPDVQVTIVELEGVDTEKCRKLADSLGVKIRVRRFNAVG
;
A
#
# COMPACT_ATOMS: atom_id res chain seq x y z
N MET A 1 3.17 -10.21 -32.16
CA MET A 1 2.49 -10.62 -30.91
C MET A 1 2.76 -9.54 -29.89
N SER A 2 1.74 -8.79 -29.47
CA SER A 2 1.90 -7.80 -28.41
C SER A 2 2.31 -8.55 -27.14
N SER A 3 3.55 -8.34 -26.67
CA SER A 3 4.00 -8.89 -25.40
C SER A 3 3.12 -8.28 -24.32
N LYS A 4 2.16 -9.04 -23.79
CA LYS A 4 1.40 -8.61 -22.61
C LYS A 4 2.42 -8.37 -21.50
N THR A 5 2.75 -7.12 -21.24
CA THR A 5 3.50 -6.71 -20.06
C THR A 5 2.54 -6.86 -18.89
N TYR A 6 2.61 -7.99 -18.21
CA TYR A 6 1.88 -8.19 -16.96
C TYR A 6 2.43 -7.20 -15.92
N PRO A 7 1.58 -6.52 -15.13
CA PRO A 7 2.06 -5.76 -14.00
C PRO A 7 2.79 -6.71 -13.04
N HIS A 8 3.95 -6.28 -12.58
CA HIS A 8 4.84 -7.08 -11.77
C HIS A 8 4.31 -7.28 -10.36
N LEU A 9 4.24 -8.53 -9.91
CA LEU A 9 3.86 -8.92 -8.55
C LEU A 9 5.04 -9.52 -7.79
N ILE A 10 5.02 -9.37 -6.46
CA ILE A 10 5.94 -10.07 -5.55
C ILE A 10 5.12 -11.01 -4.69
N ASP A 11 5.51 -12.28 -4.67
CA ASP A 11 4.99 -13.24 -3.71
C ASP A 11 5.85 -13.19 -2.45
N THR A 12 5.31 -12.61 -1.37
CA THR A 12 6.06 -12.36 -0.14
C THR A 12 6.20 -13.59 0.75
N HIS A 13 5.51 -14.69 0.43
CA HIS A 13 5.56 -15.91 1.24
C HIS A 13 5.20 -17.15 0.41
N CYS A 14 6.19 -17.98 0.15
CA CYS A 14 6.02 -19.31 -0.43
C CYS A 14 7.07 -20.28 0.12
N HIS A 15 6.79 -21.57 0.07
CA HIS A 15 7.68 -22.64 0.52
C HIS A 15 8.14 -23.47 -0.67
N LEU A 16 8.95 -22.86 -1.54
CA LEU A 16 9.46 -23.53 -2.74
C LEU A 16 10.41 -24.69 -2.40
N ASP A 17 11.00 -24.69 -1.20
CA ASP A 17 11.89 -25.72 -0.67
C ASP A 17 11.19 -27.04 -0.33
N MET A 18 9.86 -27.01 -0.19
CA MET A 18 9.06 -28.17 0.19
C MET A 18 9.09 -29.27 -0.87
N LYS A 19 8.98 -30.53 -0.41
CA LYS A 19 9.05 -31.74 -1.24
C LYS A 19 7.93 -31.83 -2.26
N GLU A 20 6.81 -31.16 -1.99
CA GLU A 20 5.64 -31.05 -2.86
C GLU A 20 6.01 -30.50 -4.24
N PHE A 21 7.14 -29.78 -4.36
CA PHE A 21 7.67 -29.24 -5.61
C PHE A 21 8.82 -30.06 -6.20
N ASP A 22 9.32 -31.13 -5.57
CA ASP A 22 10.55 -31.82 -6.02
C ASP A 22 10.50 -32.30 -7.48
N SER A 23 9.33 -32.69 -7.98
CA SER A 23 9.16 -33.17 -9.35
C SER A 23 9.20 -32.07 -10.41
N ASP A 24 8.89 -30.82 -10.07
CA ASP A 24 8.64 -29.75 -11.05
C ASP A 24 9.00 -28.33 -10.57
N ARG A 25 9.81 -28.18 -9.52
CA ARG A 25 10.19 -26.90 -8.91
C ARG A 25 10.68 -25.87 -9.91
N ASP A 26 11.64 -26.24 -10.75
CA ASP A 26 12.21 -25.34 -11.75
C ASP A 26 11.16 -24.91 -12.79
N GLU A 27 10.21 -25.78 -13.12
CA GLU A 27 9.10 -25.45 -14.02
C GLU A 27 8.10 -24.49 -13.36
N VAL A 28 7.77 -24.70 -12.07
CA VAL A 28 6.91 -23.81 -11.27
C VAL A 28 7.51 -22.41 -11.19
N ILE A 29 8.80 -22.30 -10.90
CA ILE A 29 9.53 -21.03 -10.81
C ILE A 29 9.49 -20.32 -12.16
N ARG A 30 9.79 -21.03 -13.25
CA ARG A 30 9.74 -20.46 -14.61
C ARG A 30 8.34 -20.00 -14.99
N ARG A 31 7.30 -20.81 -14.77
CA ARG A 31 5.90 -20.42 -15.04
C ARG A 31 5.49 -19.20 -14.25
N SER A 32 5.92 -19.11 -12.99
CA SER A 32 5.65 -17.94 -12.14
C SER A 32 6.28 -16.69 -12.72
N LYS A 33 7.56 -16.75 -13.12
CA LYS A 33 8.26 -15.64 -13.78
C LYS A 33 7.58 -15.21 -15.09
N ASP A 34 7.27 -16.18 -15.96
CA ASP A 34 6.60 -15.95 -17.25
C ASP A 34 5.21 -15.34 -17.09
N SER A 35 4.57 -15.56 -15.94
CA SER A 35 3.26 -15.01 -15.61
C SER A 35 3.29 -13.58 -15.04
N GLY A 36 4.47 -13.01 -14.80
CA GLY A 36 4.63 -11.65 -14.26
C GLY A 36 4.95 -11.58 -12.76
N ILE A 37 5.30 -12.71 -12.13
CA ILE A 37 5.84 -12.69 -10.76
C ILE A 37 7.29 -12.24 -10.84
N GLU A 38 7.55 -10.98 -10.46
CA GLU A 38 8.87 -10.38 -10.52
C GLU A 38 9.82 -11.04 -9.52
N THR A 39 9.34 -11.28 -8.29
CA THR A 39 10.12 -11.78 -7.17
C THR A 39 9.31 -12.76 -6.32
N MET A 40 9.97 -13.76 -5.74
CA MET A 40 9.41 -14.67 -4.76
C MET A 40 10.29 -14.69 -3.50
N ILE A 41 9.68 -14.68 -2.32
CA ILE A 41 10.38 -14.89 -1.05
C ILE A 41 10.08 -16.32 -0.59
N THR A 42 11.11 -17.17 -0.61
CA THR A 42 11.01 -18.53 -0.09
C THR A 42 11.30 -18.54 1.40
N VAL A 43 10.45 -19.20 2.19
CA VAL A 43 10.45 -19.10 3.65
C VAL A 43 10.74 -20.45 4.28
N SER A 44 11.79 -20.52 5.10
CA SER A 44 12.11 -21.75 5.84
C SER A 44 11.13 -21.99 6.99
N SER A 45 10.72 -23.23 7.20
CA SER A 45 9.87 -23.67 8.31
C SER A 45 10.61 -24.45 9.39
N ASP A 46 11.69 -25.14 9.04
CA ASP A 46 12.45 -26.03 9.92
C ASP A 46 13.98 -25.91 9.67
N PRO A 47 14.83 -26.46 10.56
CA PRO A 47 16.27 -26.35 10.40
C PRO A 47 16.83 -26.87 9.07
N GLU A 48 16.22 -27.92 8.51
CA GLU A 48 16.63 -28.48 7.23
C GLU A 48 16.29 -27.57 6.05
N SER A 49 15.13 -26.92 6.08
CA SER A 49 14.64 -26.00 5.05
C SER A 49 15.45 -24.71 4.93
N ILE A 50 16.18 -24.31 5.98
CA ILE A 50 17.06 -23.12 5.96
C ILE A 50 18.04 -23.23 4.79
N SER A 51 18.78 -24.35 4.69
CA SER A 51 19.80 -24.51 3.66
C SER A 51 19.20 -24.55 2.25
N LYS A 52 18.03 -25.20 2.09
CA LYS A 52 17.32 -25.26 0.81
C LYS A 52 16.83 -23.88 0.34
N CYS A 53 16.33 -23.06 1.26
CA CYS A 53 15.91 -21.70 0.93
C CYS A 53 17.10 -20.84 0.47
N ILE A 54 18.26 -20.99 1.13
CA ILE A 54 19.50 -20.32 0.70
C ILE A 54 19.91 -20.80 -0.70
N GLU A 55 19.98 -22.12 -0.93
CA GLU A 55 20.34 -22.69 -2.25
C GLU A 55 19.41 -22.19 -3.37
N LEU A 56 18.10 -22.10 -3.11
CA LEU A 56 17.14 -21.55 -4.07
C LEU A 56 17.38 -20.07 -4.34
N SER A 57 17.65 -19.30 -3.29
CA SER A 57 17.98 -17.88 -3.45
C SER A 57 19.28 -17.68 -4.23
N GLU A 58 20.30 -18.52 -4.03
CA GLU A 58 21.57 -18.46 -4.78
C GLU A 58 21.39 -18.87 -6.25
N LYS A 59 20.60 -19.91 -6.52
CA LYS A 59 20.32 -20.41 -7.87
C LYS A 59 19.52 -19.42 -8.73
N TYR A 60 18.64 -18.63 -8.14
CA TYR A 60 17.73 -17.74 -8.85
C TYR A 60 17.84 -16.28 -8.41
N ASP A 61 18.17 -15.40 -9.34
CA ASP A 61 18.42 -13.96 -9.07
C ASP A 61 17.22 -13.19 -8.51
N PHE A 62 16.02 -13.70 -8.76
CA PHE A 62 14.75 -13.10 -8.35
C PHE A 62 14.05 -13.87 -7.22
N ILE A 63 14.78 -14.76 -6.53
CA ILE A 63 14.31 -15.44 -5.33
C ILE A 63 15.14 -14.95 -4.14
N TYR A 64 14.45 -14.56 -3.08
CA TYR A 64 15.05 -14.19 -1.80
C TYR A 64 14.63 -15.20 -0.73
N ALA A 65 15.39 -15.27 0.36
CA ALA A 65 15.13 -16.19 1.45
C ALA A 65 14.66 -15.44 2.72
N SER A 66 13.75 -16.05 3.46
CA SER A 66 13.57 -15.80 4.89
C SER A 66 14.04 -17.01 5.67
N VAL A 67 14.76 -16.77 6.77
CA VAL A 67 15.31 -17.84 7.60
C VAL A 67 14.77 -17.79 9.04
N GLY A 68 14.34 -18.94 9.54
CA GLY A 68 13.67 -19.06 10.84
C GLY A 68 13.25 -20.50 11.12
N VAL A 69 12.53 -20.69 12.22
CA VAL A 69 11.96 -21.97 12.62
C VAL A 69 10.51 -21.72 13.02
N HIS A 70 9.61 -22.35 12.29
CA HIS A 70 8.16 -22.30 12.46
C HIS A 70 7.76 -22.82 13.84
N PRO A 71 6.66 -22.32 14.46
CA PRO A 71 6.15 -22.81 15.74
C PRO A 71 6.00 -24.33 15.84
N HIS A 72 5.72 -25.03 14.74
CA HIS A 72 5.60 -26.50 14.77
C HIS A 72 6.93 -27.18 15.14
N ASP A 73 8.05 -26.64 14.65
CA ASP A 73 9.39 -27.19 14.80
C ASP A 73 10.20 -26.48 15.91
N ALA A 74 9.55 -25.63 16.72
CA ALA A 74 10.19 -24.88 17.80
C ALA A 74 10.94 -25.79 18.79
N ILE A 75 10.49 -27.03 19.00
CA ILE A 75 11.19 -28.01 19.85
C ILE A 75 12.57 -28.44 19.32
N LYS A 76 12.82 -28.30 18.01
CA LYS A 76 14.13 -28.60 17.40
C LYS A 76 15.12 -27.45 17.57
N PHE A 77 14.64 -26.25 17.90
CA PHE A 77 15.45 -25.04 18.01
C PHE A 77 16.47 -25.15 19.16
N ASN A 78 17.72 -24.77 18.89
CA ASN A 78 18.82 -24.82 19.85
C ASN A 78 19.89 -23.77 19.51
N GLU A 79 20.92 -23.64 20.35
CA GLU A 79 21.97 -22.63 20.17
C GLU A 79 22.76 -22.77 18.86
N LYS A 80 22.91 -23.99 18.33
CA LYS A 80 23.59 -24.19 17.04
C LYS A 80 22.76 -23.59 15.91
N ILE A 81 21.45 -23.86 15.89
CA ILE A 81 20.52 -23.30 14.90
C ILE A 81 20.46 -21.78 15.06
N TYR A 82 20.35 -21.28 16.30
CA TYR A 82 20.34 -19.84 16.53
C TYR A 82 21.63 -19.17 16.03
N GLY A 83 22.80 -19.78 16.29
CA GLY A 83 24.07 -19.30 15.76
C GLY A 83 24.09 -19.20 14.24
N GLN A 84 23.59 -20.24 13.55
CA GLN A 84 23.45 -20.25 12.08
C GLN A 84 22.52 -19.13 11.59
N LEU A 85 21.35 -18.96 12.22
CA LEU A 85 20.41 -17.89 11.87
C LEU A 85 21.04 -16.50 12.07
N ARG A 86 21.81 -16.30 13.15
CA ARG A 86 22.53 -15.03 13.37
C ARG A 86 23.56 -14.78 12.27
N GLU A 87 24.37 -15.78 11.92
CA GLU A 87 25.35 -15.64 10.84
C GLU A 87 24.68 -15.25 9.51
N LEU A 88 23.58 -15.91 9.16
CA LEU A 88 22.80 -15.60 7.96
C LEU A 88 22.16 -14.20 8.01
N ALA A 89 21.64 -13.78 9.16
CA ALA A 89 21.01 -12.47 9.33
C ALA A 89 21.99 -11.30 9.17
N PHE A 90 23.27 -11.51 9.50
CA PHE A 90 24.32 -10.47 9.43
C PHE A 90 25.22 -10.57 8.20
N SER A 91 25.36 -11.74 7.56
CA SER A 91 26.23 -11.92 6.40
C SER A 91 25.71 -11.29 5.11
N GLY A 92 24.40 -11.00 5.01
CA GLY A 92 23.79 -10.26 3.90
C GLY A 92 23.74 -8.74 4.08
N GLN A 93 24.11 -8.23 5.25
CA GLN A 93 24.06 -6.80 5.50
C GLN A 93 25.27 -6.12 4.89
N VAL A 94 25.01 -5.26 3.91
CA VAL A 94 25.93 -4.15 3.68
C VAL A 94 25.73 -3.15 4.80
N LEU A 95 26.50 -3.33 5.87
CA LEU A 95 26.53 -2.45 7.04
C LEU A 95 26.73 -0.99 6.57
N GLY A 96 25.73 -0.14 6.84
CA GLY A 96 25.86 1.32 6.71
C GLY A 96 25.37 1.95 5.41
N LEU A 97 24.74 1.19 4.50
CA LEU A 97 24.16 1.73 3.29
C LEU A 97 22.67 2.02 3.47
N ASN A 98 22.22 3.18 2.99
CA ASN A 98 20.79 3.50 2.96
C ASN A 98 20.10 2.69 1.83
N ALA A 99 18.76 2.64 1.80
CA ALA A 99 18.00 1.89 0.79
C ALA A 99 18.41 2.20 -0.68
N GLN A 100 18.97 3.39 -0.90
CA GLN A 100 19.49 3.91 -2.16
C GLN A 100 20.75 3.16 -2.63
N GLU A 101 21.62 2.81 -1.70
CA GLU A 101 22.89 2.14 -1.97
C GLU A 101 22.71 0.60 -2.00
N THR A 102 21.74 0.05 -1.27
CA THR A 102 21.42 -1.40 -1.30
C THR A 102 20.72 -1.81 -2.60
N SER A 103 19.82 -0.98 -3.14
CA SER A 103 19.07 -1.28 -4.39
C SER A 103 19.97 -1.39 -5.63
N SER A 104 21.13 -0.73 -5.64
CA SER A 104 22.08 -0.77 -6.76
C SER A 104 23.10 -1.90 -6.63
N LEU A 105 23.23 -2.51 -5.45
CA LEU A 105 24.15 -3.61 -5.15
C LEU A 105 23.47 -4.99 -5.17
N LEU A 106 22.16 -5.07 -4.93
CA LEU A 106 21.35 -6.27 -5.16
C LEU A 106 20.96 -6.36 -6.65
N THR A 107 21.96 -6.38 -7.52
CA THR A 107 21.77 -6.73 -8.94
C THR A 107 21.77 -8.25 -9.10
N PRO A 108 21.28 -8.79 -10.24
CA PRO A 108 21.19 -10.22 -10.49
C PRO A 108 22.51 -11.01 -10.32
N HIS A 109 23.67 -10.37 -10.15
CA HIS A 109 24.97 -11.04 -10.09
C HIS A 109 25.78 -10.73 -8.82
N SER A 110 25.15 -10.26 -7.75
CA SER A 110 25.88 -10.04 -6.49
C SER A 110 26.05 -11.36 -5.72
N SER A 111 27.27 -11.60 -5.24
CA SER A 111 27.62 -12.71 -4.34
C SER A 111 27.13 -12.47 -2.89
N LEU A 112 26.13 -11.60 -2.73
CA LEU A 112 25.61 -11.19 -1.42
C LEU A 112 24.53 -12.17 -0.99
N ASN A 113 24.52 -12.47 0.30
CA ASN A 113 23.49 -13.28 0.92
C ASN A 113 22.11 -12.60 0.72
N LYS A 114 21.17 -13.33 0.07
CA LYS A 114 19.80 -12.91 -0.29
C LYS A 114 18.77 -13.19 0.82
N VAL A 115 19.20 -13.30 2.08
CA VAL A 115 18.33 -13.35 3.25
C VAL A 115 17.78 -11.96 3.55
N VAL A 116 16.46 -11.82 3.47
CA VAL A 116 15.75 -10.53 3.58
C VAL A 116 14.81 -10.43 4.79
N ALA A 117 14.65 -11.51 5.54
CA ALA A 117 13.78 -11.55 6.70
C ALA A 117 14.16 -12.66 7.69
N ILE A 118 13.70 -12.51 8.93
CA ILE A 118 13.69 -13.56 9.95
C ILE A 118 12.29 -14.18 10.00
N GLY A 119 12.18 -15.47 9.74
CA GLY A 119 10.93 -16.19 9.68
C GLY A 119 10.98 -17.39 8.73
N GLU A 120 10.03 -18.30 8.78
CA GLU A 120 8.76 -18.15 9.50
C GLU A 120 8.94 -18.32 11.01
N THR A 121 8.30 -17.46 11.80
CA THR A 121 8.33 -17.53 13.26
C THR A 121 6.98 -17.12 13.83
N GLY A 122 6.62 -17.58 15.03
CA GLY A 122 5.39 -17.13 15.65
C GLY A 122 4.78 -18.18 16.56
N LEU A 123 3.44 -18.23 16.60
CA LEU A 123 2.69 -19.11 17.48
C LEU A 123 1.56 -19.81 16.72
N ASP A 124 1.48 -21.13 16.84
CA ASP A 124 0.37 -21.95 16.33
C ASP A 124 -0.19 -22.81 17.48
N TYR A 125 -1.36 -22.42 17.99
CA TYR A 125 -2.07 -23.12 19.05
C TYR A 125 -3.16 -24.06 18.52
N HIS A 126 -3.33 -24.11 17.19
CA HIS A 126 -4.31 -24.97 16.54
C HIS A 126 -3.78 -26.39 16.40
N TYR A 127 -2.57 -26.54 15.83
CA TYR A 127 -1.92 -27.85 15.71
C TYR A 127 -1.07 -28.22 16.93
N ASP A 128 -0.51 -27.21 17.62
CA ASP A 128 0.18 -27.34 18.92
C ASP A 128 1.29 -28.44 18.92
N HIS A 129 2.01 -28.59 17.80
CA HIS A 129 3.06 -29.62 17.62
C HIS A 129 4.29 -29.44 18.51
N SER A 130 4.55 -28.22 18.97
CA SER A 130 5.58 -27.91 19.98
C SER A 130 4.93 -27.26 21.21
N PRO A 131 5.44 -27.50 22.43
CA PRO A 131 4.90 -26.87 23.63
C PRO A 131 4.85 -25.35 23.53
N ARG A 132 3.71 -24.74 23.86
CA ARG A 132 3.48 -23.29 23.74
C ARG A 132 4.57 -22.43 24.36
N LYS A 133 5.11 -22.82 25.51
CA LYS A 133 6.22 -22.12 26.16
C LYS A 133 7.47 -22.07 25.28
N ILE A 134 7.80 -23.18 24.62
CA ILE A 134 8.93 -23.27 23.69
C ILE A 134 8.63 -22.42 22.44
N GLN A 135 7.41 -22.48 21.90
CA GLN A 135 7.02 -21.61 20.78
C GLN A 135 7.23 -20.13 21.12
N GLN A 136 6.79 -19.68 22.31
CA GLN A 136 6.96 -18.31 22.78
C GLN A 136 8.45 -17.94 22.95
N GLU A 137 9.25 -18.82 23.55
CA GLU A 137 10.70 -18.60 23.73
C GLU A 137 11.42 -18.44 22.38
N VAL A 138 11.14 -19.32 21.42
CA VAL A 138 11.72 -19.26 20.06
C VAL A 138 11.25 -18.01 19.32
N PHE A 139 9.95 -17.68 19.41
CA PHE A 139 9.40 -16.48 18.79
C PHE A 139 10.09 -15.22 19.31
N ILE A 140 10.24 -15.08 20.64
CA ILE A 140 10.95 -13.95 21.26
C ILE A 140 12.39 -13.85 20.76
N ARG A 141 13.10 -14.98 20.62
CA ARG A 141 14.49 -15.00 20.13
C ARG A 141 14.62 -14.60 18.66
N HIS A 142 13.68 -15.01 17.81
CA HIS A 142 13.62 -14.55 16.42
C HIS A 142 13.31 -13.05 16.33
N LEU A 143 12.35 -12.55 17.12
CA LEU A 143 12.06 -11.10 17.16
C LEU A 143 13.26 -10.28 17.64
N HIS A 144 13.99 -10.79 18.63
CA HIS A 144 15.25 -10.19 19.07
C HIS A 144 16.26 -10.14 17.92
N LEU A 145 16.46 -11.24 17.20
CA LEU A 145 17.35 -11.28 16.04
C LEU A 145 16.91 -10.34 14.91
N ALA A 146 15.61 -10.29 14.59
CA ALA A 146 15.06 -9.36 13.61
C ALA A 146 15.38 -7.91 13.99
N LYS A 147 15.23 -7.57 15.27
CA LYS A 147 15.57 -6.24 15.81
C LYS A 147 17.07 -5.95 15.77
N GLU A 148 17.92 -6.88 16.20
CA GLU A 148 19.38 -6.72 16.20
C GLU A 148 19.93 -6.57 14.78
N SER A 149 19.41 -7.36 13.84
CA SER A 149 19.82 -7.31 12.43
C SER A 149 19.15 -6.18 11.65
N GLY A 150 18.03 -5.63 12.13
CA GLY A 150 17.23 -4.66 11.37
C GLY A 150 16.46 -5.25 10.19
N LEU A 151 16.47 -6.59 10.03
CA LEU A 151 15.64 -7.33 9.08
C LEU A 151 14.18 -7.38 9.57
N PRO A 152 13.19 -7.37 8.66
CA PRO A 152 11.80 -7.60 9.03
C PRO A 152 11.57 -9.03 9.53
N ALA A 153 10.55 -9.21 10.37
CA ALA A 153 10.06 -10.52 10.79
C ALA A 153 8.86 -10.99 9.93
N ILE A 154 8.84 -12.25 9.51
CA ILE A 154 7.66 -12.92 8.92
C ILE A 154 6.96 -13.73 10.01
N ILE A 155 5.78 -13.27 10.42
CA ILE A 155 5.12 -13.69 11.66
C ILE A 155 3.90 -14.55 11.37
N HIS A 156 3.93 -15.78 11.85
CA HIS A 156 2.83 -16.73 11.89
C HIS A 156 1.98 -16.55 13.15
N SER A 157 0.66 -16.54 12.98
CA SER A 157 -0.27 -16.55 14.12
C SER A 157 -1.54 -17.31 13.79
N ARG A 158 -1.76 -18.41 14.51
CA ARG A 158 -2.97 -19.21 14.37
C ARG A 158 -3.52 -19.60 15.73
N GLU A 159 -4.76 -19.16 15.98
CA GLU A 159 -5.47 -19.33 17.27
C GLU A 159 -4.68 -18.84 18.49
N SER A 160 -3.76 -17.88 18.28
CA SER A 160 -2.76 -17.44 19.25
C SER A 160 -2.67 -15.90 19.35
N ALA A 161 -3.70 -15.19 18.88
CA ALA A 161 -3.69 -13.73 18.71
C ALA A 161 -3.29 -12.97 19.98
N THR A 162 -3.85 -13.32 21.15
CA THR A 162 -3.56 -12.63 22.42
C THR A 162 -2.08 -12.66 22.80
N ASP A 163 -1.46 -13.85 22.75
CA ASP A 163 -0.03 -13.99 23.06
C ASP A 163 0.85 -13.40 21.97
N THR A 164 0.45 -13.54 20.70
CA THR A 164 1.18 -12.97 19.57
C THR A 164 1.27 -11.46 19.71
N LEU A 165 0.14 -10.77 19.92
CA LEU A 165 0.09 -9.31 20.06
C LEU A 165 0.86 -8.84 21.30
N ARG A 166 0.76 -9.56 22.43
CA ARG A 166 1.54 -9.25 23.63
C ARG A 166 3.04 -9.31 23.35
N ILE A 167 3.53 -10.39 22.76
CA ILE A 167 4.97 -10.58 22.47
C ILE A 167 5.45 -9.55 21.44
N LEU A 168 4.66 -9.25 20.41
CA LEU A 168 4.99 -8.20 19.44
C LEU A 168 5.14 -6.83 20.11
N ARG A 169 4.20 -6.44 20.98
CA ARG A 169 4.28 -5.19 21.74
C ARG A 169 5.52 -5.13 22.63
N GLU A 170 5.83 -6.22 23.33
CA GLU A 170 7.00 -6.30 24.22
C GLU A 170 8.34 -6.28 23.46
N SER A 171 8.40 -6.85 22.25
CA SER A 171 9.62 -6.89 21.44
C SER A 171 10.05 -5.51 20.92
N GLY A 172 9.08 -4.62 20.66
CA GLY A 172 9.30 -3.31 20.07
C GLY A 172 9.87 -3.36 18.65
N ILE A 173 9.63 -4.44 17.89
CA ILE A 173 9.90 -4.44 16.45
C ILE A 173 8.94 -3.48 15.73
N ASN A 174 9.43 -2.88 14.65
CA ASN A 174 8.63 -1.96 13.81
C ASN A 174 8.76 -2.26 12.32
N LYS A 175 9.32 -3.43 11.99
CA LYS A 175 9.45 -3.96 10.65
C LYS A 175 9.07 -5.44 10.67
N GLY A 176 8.07 -5.80 9.90
CA GLY A 176 7.62 -7.18 9.77
C GLY A 176 6.27 -7.26 9.11
N VAL A 177 5.79 -8.49 8.94
CA VAL A 177 4.51 -8.80 8.33
C VAL A 177 3.84 -9.93 9.10
N MET A 178 2.54 -9.76 9.37
CA MET A 178 1.68 -10.89 9.72
C MET A 178 1.34 -11.62 8.43
N HIS A 179 2.03 -12.74 8.18
CA HIS A 179 1.76 -13.56 7.01
C HIS A 179 0.41 -14.28 7.19
N CYS A 180 -0.21 -14.65 6.07
CA CYS A 180 -1.48 -15.35 5.98
C CYS A 180 -2.52 -14.84 7.00
N PHE A 181 -2.72 -13.52 7.02
CA PHE A 181 -3.48 -12.87 8.09
C PHE A 181 -4.89 -13.46 8.23
N SER A 182 -5.22 -13.93 9.44
CA SER A 182 -6.52 -14.56 9.74
C SER A 182 -7.32 -13.83 10.83
N GLY A 183 -6.86 -12.65 11.27
CA GLY A 183 -7.53 -11.81 12.26
C GLY A 183 -8.70 -10.99 11.69
N ASP A 184 -9.24 -10.10 12.51
CA ASP A 184 -10.21 -9.09 12.12
C ASP A 184 -9.58 -7.69 11.99
N LEU A 185 -10.40 -6.69 11.70
CA LEU A 185 -9.93 -5.31 11.49
C LEU A 185 -9.30 -4.71 12.76
N SER A 186 -9.79 -5.06 13.96
CA SER A 186 -9.23 -4.57 15.22
C SER A 186 -7.82 -5.10 15.43
N MET A 187 -7.60 -6.39 15.19
CA MET A 187 -6.25 -6.97 15.23
C MET A 187 -5.34 -6.34 14.16
N ALA A 188 -5.85 -6.12 12.93
CA ALA A 188 -5.07 -5.48 11.88
C ALA A 188 -4.64 -4.06 12.27
N GLU A 189 -5.53 -3.27 12.89
CA GLU A 189 -5.22 -1.94 13.38
C GLU A 189 -4.14 -1.95 14.46
N GLU A 190 -4.20 -2.87 15.43
CA GLU A 190 -3.15 -3.01 16.45
C GLU A 190 -1.80 -3.38 15.80
N VAL A 191 -1.78 -4.32 14.86
CA VAL A 191 -0.58 -4.73 14.12
C VAL A 191 0.03 -3.57 13.33
N MET A 192 -0.79 -2.80 12.59
CA MET A 192 -0.33 -1.64 11.82
C MET A 192 0.16 -0.50 12.72
N SER A 193 -0.42 -0.35 13.92
CA SER A 193 0.05 0.64 14.90
C SER A 193 1.47 0.36 15.40
N MET A 194 1.89 -0.91 15.35
CA MET A 194 3.27 -1.33 15.63
C MET A 194 4.21 -1.19 14.41
N GLY A 195 3.71 -0.72 13.26
CA GLY A 195 4.49 -0.57 12.03
C GLY A 195 4.58 -1.84 11.18
N LEU A 196 3.78 -2.87 11.48
CA LEU A 196 3.82 -4.16 10.80
C LEU A 196 2.78 -4.24 9.67
N TYR A 197 3.13 -4.95 8.60
CA TYR A 197 2.30 -5.15 7.42
C TYR A 197 1.33 -6.32 7.62
N ILE A 198 0.29 -6.34 6.78
CA ILE A 198 -0.72 -7.40 6.72
C ILE A 198 -0.63 -8.07 5.36
N SER A 199 -0.30 -9.36 5.32
CA SER A 199 -0.29 -10.13 4.07
C SER A 199 -1.59 -10.90 3.89
N ILE A 200 -2.17 -10.78 2.70
CA ILE A 200 -3.43 -11.43 2.33
C ILE A 200 -3.14 -12.58 1.36
N ALA A 201 -3.43 -13.81 1.79
CA ALA A 201 -3.25 -15.02 0.99
C ALA A 201 -4.54 -15.40 0.21
N GLY A 202 -4.44 -16.50 -0.56
CA GLY A 202 -5.53 -17.05 -1.37
C GLY A 202 -6.90 -17.23 -0.70
N PRO A 203 -7.02 -17.50 0.63
CA PRO A 203 -8.31 -17.63 1.29
C PRO A 203 -9.23 -16.41 1.20
N VAL A 204 -8.71 -15.23 0.86
CA VAL A 204 -9.55 -14.03 0.59
C VAL A 204 -10.56 -14.28 -0.53
N THR A 205 -10.23 -15.16 -1.49
CA THR A 205 -11.12 -15.54 -2.60
C THR A 205 -12.27 -16.43 -2.17
N PHE A 206 -12.20 -17.05 -0.98
CA PHE A 206 -13.21 -18.00 -0.54
C PHE A 206 -14.50 -17.31 -0.11
N LYS A 207 -15.64 -17.92 -0.45
CA LYS A 207 -16.98 -17.37 -0.13
C LYS A 207 -17.18 -17.08 1.36
N LYS A 208 -16.62 -17.91 2.25
CA LYS A 208 -16.84 -17.84 3.71
C LYS A 208 -15.87 -16.92 4.46
N SER A 209 -14.82 -16.40 3.81
CA SER A 209 -13.76 -15.60 4.47
C SER A 209 -14.17 -14.13 4.66
N LEU A 210 -15.34 -13.88 5.26
CA LEU A 210 -15.93 -12.54 5.33
C LEU A 210 -15.05 -11.53 6.09
N LYS A 211 -14.49 -11.93 7.23
CA LYS A 211 -13.58 -11.08 8.02
C LYS A 211 -12.32 -10.69 7.24
N LEU A 212 -11.71 -11.66 6.56
CA LEU A 212 -10.52 -11.42 5.74
C LEU A 212 -10.82 -10.49 4.56
N LYS A 213 -12.00 -10.63 3.92
CA LYS A 213 -12.44 -9.72 2.86
C LYS A 213 -12.64 -8.30 3.36
N GLU A 214 -13.21 -8.14 4.56
CA GLU A 214 -13.37 -6.84 5.20
C GLU A 214 -12.02 -6.16 5.47
N VAL A 215 -11.05 -6.90 6.01
CA VAL A 215 -9.67 -6.44 6.22
C VAL A 215 -9.04 -6.03 4.88
N ALA A 216 -9.07 -6.94 3.89
CA ALA A 216 -8.52 -6.70 2.57
C ALA A 216 -9.15 -5.49 1.87
N ALA A 217 -10.43 -5.19 2.12
CA ALA A 217 -11.11 -4.02 1.57
C ALA A 217 -10.78 -2.70 2.31
N SER A 218 -10.38 -2.77 3.59
CA SER A 218 -10.39 -1.60 4.49
C SER A 218 -9.03 -1.11 4.96
N ILE A 219 -8.00 -1.98 5.06
CA ILE A 219 -6.69 -1.54 5.56
C ILE A 219 -6.03 -0.51 4.62
N PRO A 220 -5.26 0.45 5.15
CA PRO A 220 -4.54 1.42 4.33
C PRO A 220 -3.63 0.73 3.31
N ASP A 221 -3.49 1.35 2.14
CA ASP A 221 -2.71 0.77 1.03
C ASP A 221 -1.26 0.48 1.45
N ASP A 222 -0.65 1.35 2.27
CA ASP A 222 0.77 1.25 2.70
C ASP A 222 1.09 0.03 3.57
N TYR A 223 0.08 -0.68 4.08
CA TYR A 223 0.27 -1.89 4.92
C TYR A 223 -0.17 -3.18 4.24
N LEU A 224 -0.73 -3.10 3.02
CA LEU A 224 -1.21 -4.27 2.29
C LEU A 224 -0.06 -4.99 1.60
N LEU A 225 0.10 -6.28 1.92
CA LEU A 225 0.87 -7.24 1.15
C LEU A 225 -0.03 -8.38 0.68
N ILE A 226 0.49 -9.17 -0.27
CA ILE A 226 -0.17 -10.37 -0.77
C ILE A 226 0.85 -11.49 -0.88
N GLU A 227 0.37 -12.72 -0.78
CA GLU A 227 1.18 -13.91 -0.88
C GLU A 227 0.38 -15.10 -1.40
N THR A 228 1.07 -16.20 -1.68
CA THR A 228 0.42 -17.48 -1.95
C THR A 228 0.34 -18.40 -0.76
N ASP A 229 1.37 -18.43 0.09
CA ASP A 229 1.60 -19.50 1.05
C ASP A 229 1.74 -20.88 0.37
N ALA A 230 2.20 -20.90 -0.89
CA ALA A 230 2.32 -22.13 -1.66
C ALA A 230 3.30 -23.12 -0.99
N PRO A 231 2.99 -24.43 -0.93
CA PRO A 231 1.99 -25.16 -1.72
C PRO A 231 0.55 -25.15 -1.14
N TYR A 232 0.31 -24.44 -0.04
CA TYR A 232 -0.97 -24.42 0.66
C TYR A 232 -1.92 -23.35 0.11
N LEU A 233 -3.19 -23.41 0.54
CA LEU A 233 -4.16 -22.31 0.43
C LEU A 233 -4.47 -21.79 -0.99
N SER A 234 -4.51 -22.67 -1.99
CA SER A 234 -4.86 -22.32 -3.38
C SER A 234 -6.11 -21.44 -3.47
N PRO A 235 -6.02 -20.25 -4.10
CA PRO A 235 -7.17 -19.37 -4.31
C PRO A 235 -8.18 -19.98 -5.29
N GLU A 236 -9.42 -19.51 -5.30
CA GLU A 236 -10.34 -19.75 -6.42
C GLU A 236 -9.72 -19.18 -7.73
N PRO A 237 -9.81 -19.89 -8.87
CA PRO A 237 -10.53 -21.14 -9.13
C PRO A 237 -9.70 -22.42 -8.91
N TYR A 238 -8.51 -22.34 -8.31
CA TYR A 238 -7.57 -23.45 -8.14
C TYR A 238 -7.75 -24.24 -6.85
N ARG A 239 -8.82 -23.99 -6.10
CA ARG A 239 -9.10 -24.65 -4.83
C ARG A 239 -9.06 -26.18 -4.96
N GLY A 240 -8.39 -26.84 -4.02
CA GLY A 240 -8.21 -28.30 -4.00
C GLY A 240 -7.05 -28.80 -4.85
N LYS A 241 -6.31 -27.93 -5.55
CA LYS A 241 -5.03 -28.25 -6.20
C LYS A 241 -3.86 -27.75 -5.35
N ARG A 242 -2.64 -28.23 -5.63
CA ARG A 242 -1.40 -27.65 -5.08
C ARG A 242 -1.30 -26.18 -5.50
N ASN A 243 -1.03 -25.29 -4.57
CA ASN A 243 -0.84 -23.88 -4.87
C ASN A 243 0.55 -23.65 -5.49
N GLU A 244 0.72 -22.53 -6.17
CA GLU A 244 2.00 -22.09 -6.71
C GLU A 244 2.05 -20.56 -6.81
N PRO A 245 3.24 -19.94 -6.82
CA PRO A 245 3.38 -18.48 -6.80
C PRO A 245 2.61 -17.75 -7.91
N SER A 246 2.47 -18.37 -9.10
CA SER A 246 1.71 -17.81 -10.22
C SER A 246 0.22 -17.53 -9.88
N PHE A 247 -0.35 -18.23 -8.89
CA PHE A 247 -1.76 -18.10 -8.51
C PHE A 247 -2.05 -16.84 -7.67
N ILE A 248 -1.03 -16.12 -7.20
CA ILE A 248 -1.19 -14.83 -6.49
C ILE A 248 -1.96 -13.80 -7.33
N GLN A 249 -1.94 -13.94 -8.66
CA GLN A 249 -2.75 -13.10 -9.55
C GLN A 249 -4.25 -13.18 -9.24
N SER A 250 -4.76 -14.35 -8.87
CA SER A 250 -6.16 -14.53 -8.47
C SER A 250 -6.47 -13.79 -7.17
N THR A 251 -5.55 -13.85 -6.20
CA THR A 251 -5.63 -13.09 -4.94
C THR A 251 -5.68 -11.59 -5.22
N ALA A 252 -4.73 -11.07 -6.01
CA ALA A 252 -4.64 -9.65 -6.35
C ALA A 252 -5.87 -9.14 -7.12
N LYS A 253 -6.38 -9.91 -8.09
CA LYS A 253 -7.61 -9.58 -8.83
C LYS A 253 -8.82 -9.49 -7.90
N HIS A 254 -8.97 -10.44 -6.98
CA HIS A 254 -10.09 -10.42 -6.05
C HIS A 254 -10.01 -9.22 -5.07
N ILE A 255 -8.81 -8.88 -4.60
CA ILE A 255 -8.63 -7.67 -3.78
C ILE A 255 -8.96 -6.40 -4.59
N ALA A 256 -8.61 -6.36 -5.87
CA ALA A 256 -8.95 -5.24 -6.76
C ALA A 256 -10.47 -5.05 -6.87
N GLU A 257 -11.22 -6.16 -7.03
CA GLU A 257 -12.69 -6.16 -7.01
C GLU A 257 -13.25 -5.62 -5.69
N LEU A 258 -12.74 -6.10 -4.55
CA LEU A 258 -13.17 -5.66 -3.22
C LEU A 258 -12.92 -4.16 -2.99
N ARG A 259 -11.81 -3.63 -3.51
CA ARG A 259 -11.43 -2.21 -3.38
C ARG A 259 -12.00 -1.32 -4.49
N GLY A 260 -12.64 -1.88 -5.50
CA GLY A 260 -13.12 -1.16 -6.68
C GLY A 260 -12.01 -0.39 -7.39
N VAL A 261 -10.84 -1.03 -7.58
CA VAL A 261 -9.68 -0.49 -8.33
C VAL A 261 -9.24 -1.49 -9.40
N ASN A 262 -8.29 -1.11 -10.25
CA ASN A 262 -7.79 -2.01 -11.29
C ASN A 262 -6.75 -2.99 -10.70
N PHE A 263 -6.52 -4.11 -11.38
CA PHE A 263 -5.52 -5.11 -10.98
C PHE A 263 -4.11 -4.50 -10.90
N GLU A 264 -3.78 -3.61 -11.83
CA GLU A 264 -2.52 -2.88 -11.89
C GLU A 264 -2.32 -1.98 -10.66
N ASP A 265 -3.40 -1.44 -10.08
CA ASP A 265 -3.32 -0.63 -8.86
C ASP A 265 -2.89 -1.48 -7.67
N ILE A 266 -3.50 -2.65 -7.49
CA ILE A 266 -3.12 -3.59 -6.43
C ILE A 266 -1.69 -4.06 -6.64
N ALA A 267 -1.33 -4.46 -7.86
CA ALA A 267 0.01 -4.94 -8.16
C ALA A 267 1.08 -3.90 -7.82
N ARG A 268 0.89 -2.64 -8.23
CA ARG A 268 1.84 -1.57 -7.94
C ARG A 268 1.88 -1.23 -6.44
N ILE A 269 0.74 -1.25 -5.71
CA ILE A 269 0.70 -1.04 -4.25
C ILE A 269 1.51 -2.12 -3.53
N THR A 270 1.17 -3.39 -3.75
CA THR A 270 1.73 -4.50 -2.97
C THR A 270 3.19 -4.75 -3.34
N THR A 271 3.57 -4.60 -4.62
CA THR A 271 4.96 -4.69 -5.05
C THR A 271 5.81 -3.59 -4.42
N LEU A 272 5.36 -2.33 -4.39
CA LEU A 272 6.10 -1.27 -3.71
C LEU A 272 6.26 -1.57 -2.22
N ASN A 273 5.20 -2.01 -1.55
CA ASN A 273 5.23 -2.33 -0.13
C ASN A 273 6.21 -3.48 0.18
N ALA A 274 6.22 -4.53 -0.65
CA ALA A 274 7.16 -5.64 -0.50
C ALA A 274 8.60 -5.15 -0.69
N LYS A 275 8.86 -4.35 -1.73
CA LYS A 275 10.18 -3.73 -1.96
C LYS A 275 10.64 -2.88 -0.78
N ARG A 276 9.74 -2.09 -0.19
CA ARG A 276 10.03 -1.25 0.99
C ARG A 276 10.28 -2.06 2.26
N LEU A 277 9.47 -3.08 2.53
CA LEU A 277 9.59 -3.90 3.74
C LEU A 277 10.87 -4.73 3.71
N PHE A 278 11.09 -5.46 2.61
CA PHE A 278 12.19 -6.42 2.47
C PHE A 278 13.46 -5.80 1.89
N SER A 279 13.43 -4.52 1.50
CA SER A 279 14.57 -3.80 0.91
C SER A 279 15.12 -4.51 -0.35
N ILE A 280 14.19 -4.96 -1.21
CA ILE A 280 14.47 -5.70 -2.44
C ILE A 280 14.09 -4.88 -3.68
N GLY A 281 14.80 -5.10 -4.79
CA GLY A 281 14.54 -4.44 -6.07
C GLY A 281 14.71 -2.91 -6.02
N VAL A 282 14.19 -2.23 -7.06
CA VAL A 282 14.27 -0.76 -7.20
C VAL A 282 13.01 -0.09 -6.67
N ILE A 283 13.19 0.88 -5.79
CA ILE A 283 12.12 1.75 -5.27
C ILE A 283 12.12 3.07 -6.06
N PRO A 284 10.97 3.56 -6.57
CA PRO A 284 10.90 4.80 -7.32
C PRO A 284 11.41 6.01 -6.51
N GLU A 285 12.47 6.66 -7.01
CA GLU A 285 13.05 7.83 -6.36
C GLU A 285 12.38 9.15 -6.74
N LYS A 286 11.83 9.25 -7.95
CA LYS A 286 11.24 10.51 -8.41
C LYS A 286 9.77 10.56 -8.05
N ALA A 287 9.34 11.72 -7.57
CA ALA A 287 7.92 11.98 -7.41
C ALA A 287 7.26 12.13 -8.78
N GLU A 288 6.04 11.64 -8.88
CA GLU A 288 5.25 11.68 -10.10
C GLU A 288 4.46 12.98 -10.16
N ILE A 289 4.57 13.66 -11.31
CA ILE A 289 3.78 14.85 -11.65
C ILE A 289 2.39 14.42 -12.08
N ALA A 290 2.28 13.32 -12.84
CA ALA A 290 1.04 12.71 -13.26
C ALA A 290 1.05 11.22 -12.91
N TYR A 291 -0.05 10.73 -12.33
CA TYR A 291 -0.16 9.35 -11.86
C TYR A 291 -1.55 8.79 -12.14
N LYS A 292 -1.63 7.52 -12.54
CA LYS A 292 -2.90 6.88 -12.92
C LYS A 292 -3.49 6.11 -11.74
N ILE A 293 -4.79 6.32 -11.50
CA ILE A 293 -5.59 5.48 -10.60
C ILE A 293 -6.84 5.09 -11.37
N ARG A 294 -7.12 3.79 -11.48
CA ARG A 294 -8.17 3.27 -12.37
C ARG A 294 -7.96 3.77 -13.80
N ASP A 295 -8.94 4.48 -14.35
CA ASP A 295 -8.95 5.01 -15.73
C ASP A 295 -8.76 6.53 -15.80
N SER A 296 -8.48 7.19 -14.67
CA SER A 296 -8.26 8.63 -14.59
C SER A 296 -6.78 8.96 -14.34
N LEU A 297 -6.32 10.07 -14.89
CA LEU A 297 -4.99 10.61 -14.63
C LEU A 297 -5.06 11.72 -13.58
N TYR A 298 -4.21 11.66 -12.57
CA TYR A 298 -4.18 12.63 -11.48
C TYR A 298 -2.92 13.48 -11.59
N LEU A 299 -3.06 14.79 -11.40
CA LEU A 299 -1.97 15.76 -11.50
C LEU A 299 -1.60 16.28 -10.12
N ASN A 300 -0.35 16.02 -9.74
CA ASN A 300 0.30 16.49 -8.54
C ASN A 300 1.22 17.67 -8.88
N ILE A 301 0.70 18.89 -8.72
CA ILE A 301 1.37 20.10 -9.22
C ILE A 301 1.92 21.02 -8.12
N THR A 302 1.68 20.68 -6.85
CA THR A 302 2.18 21.44 -5.71
C THR A 302 2.08 20.61 -4.42
N ASN A 303 3.03 20.82 -3.50
CA ASN A 303 2.97 20.31 -2.13
C ASN A 303 2.30 21.30 -1.17
N ARG A 304 2.08 22.54 -1.60
CA ARG A 304 1.55 23.62 -0.75
C ARG A 304 0.07 23.43 -0.54
N CYS A 305 -0.40 23.55 0.70
CA CYS A 305 -1.83 23.58 1.02
C CYS A 305 -2.10 24.55 2.16
N THR A 306 -3.22 25.26 2.08
CA THR A 306 -3.69 26.18 3.12
C THR A 306 -4.36 25.46 4.30
N ASN A 307 -4.58 24.15 4.20
CA ASN A 307 -5.02 23.30 5.30
C ASN A 307 -3.86 22.43 5.81
N ARG A 308 -3.89 22.16 7.12
CA ARG A 308 -3.04 21.18 7.81
C ARG A 308 -3.91 20.08 8.42
N CYS A 309 -4.67 19.38 7.57
CA CYS A 309 -5.66 18.42 8.05
C CYS A 309 -5.02 17.28 8.87
N SER A 310 -5.67 16.86 9.95
CA SER A 310 -5.26 15.74 10.82
C SER A 310 -5.20 14.40 10.07
N PHE A 311 -5.97 14.29 8.98
CA PHE A 311 -6.10 13.11 8.14
C PHE A 311 -5.31 13.20 6.82
N CYS A 312 -4.54 14.27 6.59
CA CYS A 312 -3.82 14.42 5.32
C CYS A 312 -2.65 13.44 5.22
N VAL A 313 -2.67 12.60 4.18
CA VAL A 313 -1.66 11.55 3.94
C VAL A 313 -0.24 12.11 3.81
N LYS A 314 -0.07 13.34 3.32
CA LYS A 314 1.25 13.99 3.15
C LYS A 314 2.07 14.14 4.43
N PHE A 315 1.44 14.03 5.60
CA PHE A 315 2.11 14.09 6.89
C PHE A 315 2.48 12.71 7.44
N ARG A 316 2.15 11.63 6.71
CA ARG A 316 2.31 10.24 7.15
C ARG A 316 3.06 9.40 6.14
N SER A 317 2.89 9.67 4.85
CA SER A 317 3.50 8.92 3.75
C SER A 317 3.86 9.86 2.60
N ASP A 318 4.88 9.46 1.85
CA ASP A 318 5.27 10.02 0.55
C ASP A 318 4.50 9.36 -0.60
N TYR A 319 3.69 8.34 -0.30
CA TYR A 319 3.00 7.52 -1.29
C TYR A 319 1.48 7.67 -1.21
N VAL A 320 0.82 7.59 -2.36
CA VAL A 320 -0.64 7.42 -2.46
C VAL A 320 -0.89 6.39 -3.52
N LYS A 321 -1.58 5.30 -3.16
CA LYS A 321 -1.80 4.17 -4.06
C LYS A 321 -0.47 3.83 -4.74
N GLY A 322 0.59 3.55 -4.00
CA GLY A 322 1.92 3.19 -4.53
C GLY A 322 2.63 4.19 -5.47
N HIS A 323 2.12 5.41 -5.63
CA HIS A 323 2.77 6.48 -6.39
C HIS A 323 3.44 7.47 -5.46
N ARG A 324 4.70 7.83 -5.72
CA ARG A 324 5.45 8.80 -4.88
C ARG A 324 5.02 10.22 -5.24
N LEU A 325 4.48 10.99 -4.30
CA LEU A 325 3.91 12.32 -4.59
C LEU A 325 4.67 13.50 -3.97
N SER A 326 5.72 13.26 -3.17
CA SER A 326 6.51 14.36 -2.57
C SER A 326 7.41 15.04 -3.59
N LEU A 327 6.89 16.07 -4.26
CA LEU A 327 7.61 16.81 -5.32
C LEU A 327 8.86 17.51 -4.76
N ALA A 328 9.98 17.45 -5.49
CA ALA A 328 11.16 18.24 -5.17
C ALA A 328 10.92 19.74 -5.44
N ASN A 329 10.24 20.06 -6.54
CA ASN A 329 9.89 21.42 -6.97
C ASN A 329 8.51 21.41 -7.64
N GLU A 330 7.87 22.57 -7.75
CA GLU A 330 6.62 22.71 -8.50
C GLU A 330 6.90 22.56 -10.01
N PRO A 331 6.26 21.61 -10.72
CA PRO A 331 6.53 21.35 -12.13
C PRO A 331 6.06 22.50 -13.02
N SER A 332 6.78 22.75 -14.10
CA SER A 332 6.39 23.68 -15.17
C SER A 332 5.17 23.16 -15.97
N GLU A 333 4.53 24.05 -16.71
CA GLU A 333 3.40 23.66 -17.57
C GLU A 333 3.80 22.66 -18.67
N ASP A 334 5.02 22.77 -19.21
CA ASP A 334 5.51 21.87 -20.25
C ASP A 334 5.81 20.48 -19.71
N GLU A 335 6.35 20.39 -18.49
CA GLU A 335 6.50 19.10 -17.79
C GLU A 335 5.13 18.46 -17.54
N ILE A 336 4.14 19.23 -17.07
CA ILE A 336 2.78 18.71 -16.84
C ILE A 336 2.17 18.19 -18.16
N LYS A 337 2.24 18.96 -19.26
CA LYS A 337 1.70 18.55 -20.57
C LYS A 337 2.40 17.30 -21.10
N LYS A 338 3.72 17.20 -20.92
CA LYS A 338 4.52 16.03 -21.32
C LYS A 338 4.09 14.78 -20.57
N GLU A 339 3.89 14.88 -19.26
CA GLU A 339 3.48 13.75 -18.41
C GLU A 339 2.01 13.35 -18.66
N ILE A 340 1.15 14.28 -19.10
CA ILE A 340 -0.21 13.94 -19.55
C ILE A 340 -0.18 13.12 -20.84
N GLY A 341 0.63 13.53 -21.83
CA GLY A 341 0.62 12.93 -23.16
C GLY A 341 -0.67 13.23 -23.92
N ASP A 342 -1.46 12.20 -24.22
CA ASP A 342 -2.77 12.32 -24.88
C ASP A 342 -3.91 12.37 -23.85
N PRO A 343 -4.60 13.52 -23.69
CA PRO A 343 -5.71 13.64 -22.74
C PRO A 343 -6.90 12.72 -23.00
N THR A 344 -7.09 12.26 -24.24
CA THR A 344 -8.24 11.42 -24.60
C THR A 344 -8.07 9.95 -24.19
N SER A 345 -6.85 9.57 -23.80
CA SER A 345 -6.52 8.24 -23.29
C SER A 345 -7.06 7.98 -21.86
N TYR A 346 -7.64 8.98 -21.21
CA TYR A 346 -8.15 8.90 -19.85
C TYR A 346 -9.63 9.27 -19.77
N LYS A 347 -10.34 8.70 -18.79
CA LYS A 347 -11.72 9.06 -18.48
C LYS A 347 -11.85 10.55 -18.12
N GLU A 348 -10.88 11.04 -17.36
CA GLU A 348 -10.71 12.43 -16.94
C GLU A 348 -9.28 12.67 -16.44
N ILE A 349 -8.88 13.94 -16.44
CA ILE A 349 -7.65 14.41 -15.82
C ILE A 349 -8.04 15.23 -14.58
N VAL A 350 -7.47 14.86 -13.44
CA VAL A 350 -7.88 15.35 -12.13
C VAL A 350 -6.73 16.14 -11.49
N PHE A 351 -6.91 17.43 -11.24
CA PHE A 351 -5.98 18.18 -10.40
C PHE A 351 -6.15 17.74 -8.96
N CYS A 352 -5.26 16.87 -8.48
CA CYS A 352 -5.30 16.26 -7.17
C CYS A 352 -3.92 15.66 -6.83
N GLY A 353 -3.32 16.16 -5.75
CA GLY A 353 -2.03 15.71 -5.24
C GLY A 353 -1.90 16.03 -3.75
N TYR A 354 -0.70 16.30 -3.27
CA TYR A 354 -0.46 16.64 -1.85
C TYR A 354 -0.88 18.05 -1.47
N GLY A 355 -0.91 18.96 -2.43
CA GLY A 355 -1.26 20.35 -2.23
C GLY A 355 -2.66 20.73 -2.71
N GLU A 356 -2.98 21.99 -2.47
CA GLU A 356 -4.15 22.69 -3.01
C GLU A 356 -3.81 23.17 -4.43
N PRO A 357 -4.34 22.54 -5.50
CA PRO A 357 -3.96 22.89 -6.86
C PRO A 357 -4.31 24.33 -7.23
N LEU A 358 -5.38 24.90 -6.66
CA LEU A 358 -5.79 26.27 -6.95
C LEU A 358 -4.86 27.34 -6.34
N GLN A 359 -3.83 26.96 -5.58
CA GLN A 359 -2.71 27.90 -5.31
C GLN A 359 -1.95 28.26 -6.58
N ARG A 360 -2.01 27.43 -7.61
CA ARG A 360 -1.42 27.65 -8.93
C ARG A 360 -2.50 27.90 -9.99
N LEU A 361 -3.39 28.88 -9.73
CA LEU A 361 -4.58 29.15 -10.55
C LEU A 361 -4.26 29.30 -12.04
N ASP A 362 -3.23 30.05 -12.41
CA ASP A 362 -2.88 30.26 -13.83
C ASP A 362 -2.41 28.95 -14.49
N THR A 363 -1.57 28.16 -13.81
CA THR A 363 -1.19 26.82 -14.28
C THR A 363 -2.41 25.93 -14.47
N VAL A 364 -3.35 25.92 -13.50
CA VAL A 364 -4.58 25.12 -13.62
C VAL A 364 -5.40 25.57 -14.84
N LYS A 365 -5.58 26.88 -15.05
CA LYS A 365 -6.31 27.41 -16.21
C LYS A 365 -5.65 27.03 -17.54
N ASN A 366 -4.34 27.27 -17.66
CA ASN A 366 -3.58 27.02 -18.89
C ASN A 366 -3.57 25.53 -19.26
N ILE A 367 -3.33 24.65 -18.28
CA ILE A 367 -3.36 23.21 -18.50
C ILE A 367 -4.77 22.72 -18.79
N SER A 368 -5.79 23.24 -18.09
CA SER A 368 -7.19 22.88 -18.38
C SER A 368 -7.60 23.27 -19.80
N GLY A 369 -7.27 24.48 -20.25
CA GLY A 369 -7.52 24.92 -21.62
C GLY A 369 -6.88 23.99 -22.65
N TRP A 370 -5.60 23.68 -22.48
CA TRP A 370 -4.89 22.73 -23.35
C TRP A 370 -5.51 21.32 -23.35
N ILE A 371 -5.96 20.81 -22.19
CA ILE A 371 -6.69 19.54 -22.09
C ILE A 371 -7.99 19.59 -22.89
N LYS A 372 -8.78 20.66 -22.74
CA LYS A 372 -10.07 20.83 -23.42
C LYS A 372 -9.89 20.96 -24.94
N GLU A 373 -8.89 21.71 -25.39
CA GLU A 373 -8.54 21.83 -26.82
C GLU A 373 -8.21 20.46 -27.45
N LYS A 374 -7.65 19.55 -26.66
CA LYS A 374 -7.36 18.16 -27.07
C LYS A 374 -8.51 17.18 -26.84
N GLY A 375 -9.69 17.65 -26.43
CA GLY A 375 -10.87 16.80 -26.22
C GLY A 375 -10.92 16.04 -24.90
N GLY A 376 -10.02 16.35 -23.96
CA GLY A 376 -10.02 15.75 -22.63
C GLY A 376 -11.08 16.35 -21.69
N ARG A 377 -11.23 15.72 -20.53
CA ARG A 377 -12.11 16.18 -19.44
C ARG A 377 -11.30 16.57 -18.22
N VAL A 378 -11.71 17.62 -17.53
CA VAL A 378 -10.99 18.19 -16.39
C VAL A 378 -11.85 18.13 -15.12
N ARG A 379 -11.26 17.61 -14.05
CA ARG A 379 -11.79 17.72 -12.69
C ARG A 379 -10.78 18.39 -11.76
N ILE A 380 -11.28 19.20 -10.82
CA ILE A 380 -10.46 19.79 -9.76
C ILE A 380 -10.89 19.23 -8.41
N ASN A 381 -9.95 18.71 -7.63
CA ASN A 381 -10.16 18.47 -6.21
C ASN A 381 -9.51 19.61 -5.42
N THR A 382 -10.28 20.28 -4.56
CA THR A 382 -9.83 21.46 -3.82
C THR A 382 -10.33 21.45 -2.38
N ASN A 383 -9.65 22.19 -1.51
CA ASN A 383 -10.10 22.55 -0.17
C ASN A 383 -11.07 23.75 -0.18
N GLY A 384 -11.32 24.37 -1.33
CA GLY A 384 -12.27 25.49 -1.48
C GLY A 384 -11.73 26.85 -1.08
N HIS A 385 -10.43 27.00 -0.77
CA HIS A 385 -9.85 28.25 -0.30
C HIS A 385 -9.39 29.19 -1.43
N ALA A 386 -9.66 28.87 -2.70
CA ALA A 386 -9.10 29.62 -3.83
C ALA A 386 -9.44 31.12 -3.79
N ASN A 387 -10.66 31.47 -3.39
CA ASN A 387 -11.06 32.87 -3.26
C ASN A 387 -10.30 33.60 -2.13
N LEU A 388 -9.99 32.90 -1.04
CA LEU A 388 -9.18 33.43 0.06
C LEU A 388 -7.72 33.63 -0.36
N ILE A 389 -7.17 32.68 -1.11
CA ILE A 389 -5.79 32.72 -1.63
C ILE A 389 -5.61 33.91 -2.57
N HIS A 390 -6.52 34.07 -3.53
CA HIS A 390 -6.40 35.08 -4.60
C HIS A 390 -7.11 36.39 -4.29
N LYS A 391 -7.82 36.48 -3.16
CA LYS A 391 -8.59 37.65 -2.71
C LYS A 391 -9.63 38.14 -3.73
N LYS A 392 -10.17 37.23 -4.54
CA LYS A 392 -11.21 37.48 -5.56
C LYS A 392 -12.02 36.22 -5.83
N ASN A 393 -13.21 36.34 -6.44
CA ASN A 393 -13.93 35.16 -6.93
C ASN A 393 -13.24 34.63 -8.20
N VAL A 394 -12.61 33.45 -8.11
CA VAL A 394 -11.84 32.86 -9.23
C VAL A 394 -12.68 31.96 -10.13
N LEU A 395 -13.87 31.55 -9.69
CA LEU A 395 -14.69 30.56 -10.41
C LEU A 395 -15.11 30.98 -11.83
N PRO A 396 -15.44 32.26 -12.11
CA PRO A 396 -15.70 32.69 -13.49
C PRO A 396 -14.52 32.43 -14.44
N GLU A 397 -13.28 32.43 -13.94
CA GLU A 397 -12.09 32.15 -14.74
C GLU A 397 -11.90 30.67 -15.06
N LEU A 398 -12.68 29.78 -14.43
CA LEU A 398 -12.67 28.34 -14.65
C LEU A 398 -13.84 27.87 -15.53
N GLN A 399 -14.77 28.78 -15.89
CA GLN A 399 -15.93 28.47 -16.71
C GLN A 399 -15.51 27.95 -18.09
N GLY A 400 -16.08 26.83 -18.52
CA GLY A 400 -15.73 26.18 -19.79
C GLY A 400 -14.40 25.43 -19.80
N LEU A 401 -13.53 25.65 -18.81
CA LEU A 401 -12.25 24.94 -18.66
C LEU A 401 -12.38 23.68 -17.80
N VAL A 402 -13.31 23.68 -16.84
CA VAL A 402 -13.45 22.64 -15.82
C VAL A 402 -14.83 21.99 -15.94
N ASP A 403 -14.84 20.66 -16.09
CA ASP A 403 -16.08 19.89 -16.22
C ASP A 403 -16.72 19.55 -14.87
N SER A 404 -15.89 19.38 -13.83
CA SER A 404 -16.37 19.09 -12.48
C SER A 404 -15.42 19.55 -11.38
N ILE A 405 -15.95 19.84 -10.20
CA ILE A 405 -15.17 20.23 -9.03
C ILE A 405 -15.63 19.46 -7.78
N SER A 406 -14.66 18.94 -7.03
CA SER A 406 -14.86 18.25 -5.75
C SER A 406 -14.25 19.10 -4.64
N ILE A 407 -15.10 19.64 -3.77
CA ILE A 407 -14.70 20.57 -2.71
C ILE A 407 -14.70 19.85 -1.36
N SER A 408 -13.60 19.95 -0.63
CA SER A 408 -13.44 19.29 0.66
C SER A 408 -14.19 20.07 1.74
N LEU A 409 -15.41 19.64 2.06
CA LEU A 409 -16.24 20.22 3.12
C LEU A 409 -15.77 19.75 4.49
N ASP A 410 -15.48 18.45 4.60
CA ASP A 410 -14.90 17.70 5.74
C ASP A 410 -15.57 17.83 7.12
N ALA A 411 -16.42 18.83 7.37
CA ALA A 411 -17.08 19.07 8.65
C ALA A 411 -18.49 19.67 8.49
N HIS A 412 -19.30 19.55 9.54
CA HIS A 412 -20.67 20.06 9.58
C HIS A 412 -20.78 21.49 10.15
N ASP A 413 -19.73 21.99 10.80
CA ASP A 413 -19.64 23.33 11.35
C ASP A 413 -18.19 23.84 11.37
N GLU A 414 -18.04 25.14 11.67
CA GLU A 414 -16.75 25.83 11.68
C GLU A 414 -15.81 25.33 12.80
N GLU A 415 -16.34 25.00 13.97
CA GLU A 415 -15.54 24.50 15.10
C GLU A 415 -14.87 23.18 14.73
N THR A 416 -15.65 22.23 14.22
CA THR A 416 -15.18 20.92 13.76
C THR A 416 -14.20 21.09 12.60
N TYR A 417 -14.51 21.94 11.61
CA TYR A 417 -13.62 22.22 10.49
C TYR A 417 -12.26 22.75 10.96
N ASN A 418 -12.25 23.72 11.87
CA ASN A 418 -11.02 24.31 12.40
C ASN A 418 -10.19 23.28 13.18
N LYS A 419 -10.85 22.37 13.91
CA LYS A 419 -10.19 21.30 14.65
C LYS A 419 -9.50 20.30 13.72
N ILE A 420 -10.19 19.84 12.67
CA ILE A 420 -9.70 18.75 11.80
C ILE A 420 -8.87 19.25 10.63
N CYS A 421 -9.25 20.34 9.96
CA CYS A 421 -8.59 20.86 8.76
C CYS A 421 -7.48 21.86 9.07
N LYS A 422 -7.56 22.54 10.23
CA LYS A 422 -6.58 23.53 10.70
C LYS A 422 -6.19 24.53 9.60
N PRO A 423 -7.16 25.33 9.11
CA PRO A 423 -6.95 26.24 8.01
C PRO A 423 -6.02 27.39 8.40
N LEU A 424 -5.23 27.89 7.44
CA LEU A 424 -4.39 29.08 7.61
C LEU A 424 -5.23 30.36 7.80
N PHE A 425 -6.41 30.41 7.19
CA PHE A 425 -7.28 31.60 7.19
C PHE A 425 -8.30 31.54 8.33
N LYS A 426 -8.63 32.72 8.88
CA LYS A 426 -9.80 32.89 9.75
C LYS A 426 -11.08 32.80 8.89
N ASN A 427 -12.19 32.37 9.49
CA ASN A 427 -13.49 32.26 8.82
C ASN A 427 -13.50 31.31 7.59
N ALA A 428 -12.54 30.39 7.52
CA ALA A 428 -12.31 29.56 6.33
C ALA A 428 -13.52 28.69 5.98
N PHE A 429 -14.19 28.11 6.98
CA PHE A 429 -15.37 27.26 6.76
C PHE A 429 -16.48 28.02 6.04
N ASN A 430 -16.82 29.23 6.50
CA ASN A 430 -17.87 30.04 5.89
C ASN A 430 -17.51 30.45 4.45
N GLU A 431 -16.23 30.71 4.17
CA GLU A 431 -15.76 30.96 2.81
C GLU A 431 -15.76 29.72 1.92
N VAL A 432 -15.53 28.52 2.46
CA VAL A 432 -15.74 27.25 1.74
C VAL A 432 -17.21 27.09 1.36
N ILE A 433 -18.14 27.35 2.28
CA ILE A 433 -19.58 27.32 1.99
C ILE A 433 -19.94 28.32 0.88
N ARG A 434 -19.38 29.53 0.94
CA ARG A 434 -19.55 30.54 -0.11
C ARG A 434 -18.98 30.09 -1.46
N PHE A 435 -17.80 29.51 -1.46
CA PHE A 435 -17.14 28.96 -2.64
C PHE A 435 -17.98 27.85 -3.28
N ILE A 436 -18.57 26.94 -2.49
CA ILE A 436 -19.47 25.89 -2.97
C ILE A 436 -20.69 26.49 -3.68
N LYS A 437 -21.34 27.50 -3.07
CA LYS A 437 -22.51 28.18 -3.67
C LYS A 437 -22.15 28.81 -5.01
N GLN A 438 -21.04 29.54 -5.06
CA GLN A 438 -20.56 30.19 -6.29
C GLN A 438 -20.15 29.15 -7.35
N ALA A 439 -19.55 28.03 -6.94
CA ALA A 439 -19.11 27.00 -7.89
C ALA A 439 -20.30 26.40 -8.64
N LYS A 440 -21.43 26.22 -7.96
CA LYS A 440 -22.67 25.69 -8.55
C LYS A 440 -23.26 26.58 -9.64
N GLU A 441 -22.98 27.89 -9.60
CA GLU A 441 -23.46 28.83 -10.62
C GLU A 441 -22.67 28.73 -11.93
N VAL A 442 -21.46 28.16 -11.91
CA VAL A 442 -20.49 28.28 -13.01
C VAL A 442 -19.97 26.92 -13.50
N ILE A 443 -19.76 25.96 -12.59
CA ILE A 443 -19.18 24.64 -12.89
C ILE A 443 -20.30 23.62 -13.10
N PRO A 444 -20.27 22.82 -14.20
CA PRO A 444 -21.37 21.91 -14.54
C PRO A 444 -21.69 20.84 -13.48
N ASP A 445 -20.67 20.27 -12.85
CA ASP A 445 -20.83 19.25 -11.81
C ASP A 445 -20.05 19.61 -10.54
N VAL A 446 -20.79 19.90 -9.47
CA VAL A 446 -20.22 20.26 -8.16
C VAL A 446 -20.59 19.19 -7.15
N GLN A 447 -19.55 18.66 -6.49
CA GLN A 447 -19.71 17.78 -5.34
C GLN A 447 -18.89 18.26 -4.16
N VAL A 448 -19.33 17.91 -2.97
CA VAL A 448 -18.55 18.04 -1.74
C VAL A 448 -18.09 16.68 -1.25
N THR A 449 -16.92 16.64 -0.62
CA THR A 449 -16.40 15.43 0.03
C THR A 449 -16.24 15.64 1.52
N ILE A 450 -16.48 14.57 2.27
CA ILE A 450 -16.15 14.48 3.69
C ILE A 450 -15.35 13.20 3.96
N VAL A 451 -14.56 13.21 5.04
CA VAL A 451 -13.89 12.03 5.57
C VAL A 451 -14.61 11.59 6.85
N GLU A 452 -14.99 10.33 6.93
CA GLU A 452 -15.52 9.72 8.16
C GLU A 452 -14.43 9.71 9.23
N LEU A 453 -14.60 10.56 10.24
CA LEU A 453 -13.68 10.76 11.35
C LEU A 453 -14.47 10.93 12.64
N GLU A 454 -13.86 10.58 13.75
CA GLU A 454 -14.42 10.88 15.06
C GLU A 454 -14.66 12.40 15.21
N GLY A 455 -15.87 12.76 15.64
CA GLY A 455 -16.32 14.14 15.76
C GLY A 455 -16.93 14.75 14.50
N VAL A 456 -16.86 14.07 13.34
CA VAL A 456 -17.56 14.52 12.12
C VAL A 456 -18.94 13.87 12.05
N ASP A 457 -19.99 14.68 12.22
CA ASP A 457 -21.37 14.25 12.01
C ASP A 457 -21.69 14.18 10.51
N THR A 458 -21.64 12.96 9.96
CA THR A 458 -21.83 12.72 8.53
C THR A 458 -23.26 13.05 8.07
N GLU A 459 -24.26 12.89 8.94
CA GLU A 459 -25.66 13.18 8.61
C GLU A 459 -25.91 14.69 8.54
N LYS A 460 -25.34 15.47 9.46
CA LYS A 460 -25.37 16.93 9.36
C LYS A 460 -24.61 17.43 8.13
N CYS A 461 -23.49 16.79 7.77
CA CYS A 461 -22.79 17.12 6.52
C CYS A 461 -23.66 16.86 5.28
N ARG A 462 -24.42 15.75 5.25
CA ARG A 462 -25.38 15.45 4.17
C ARG A 462 -26.46 16.52 4.08
N LYS A 463 -27.10 16.86 5.20
CA LYS A 463 -28.10 17.94 5.26
C LYS A 463 -27.55 19.29 4.80
N LEU A 464 -26.30 19.61 5.15
CA LEU A 464 -25.63 20.82 4.70
C LEU A 464 -25.42 20.79 3.18
N ALA A 465 -24.92 19.68 2.62
CA ALA A 465 -24.76 19.53 1.17
C ALA A 465 -26.10 19.64 0.42
N ASP A 466 -27.17 19.04 0.94
CA ASP A 466 -28.52 19.12 0.39
C ASP A 466 -29.04 20.57 0.41
N SER A 467 -28.79 21.32 1.50
CA SER A 467 -29.17 22.73 1.60
C SER A 467 -28.44 23.63 0.59
N LEU A 468 -27.24 23.22 0.16
CA LEU A 468 -26.46 23.85 -0.91
C LEU A 468 -26.88 23.32 -2.29
N GLY A 469 -27.64 22.23 -2.34
CA GLY A 469 -28.06 21.52 -3.55
C GLY A 469 -26.88 21.02 -4.37
N VAL A 470 -25.91 20.39 -3.71
CA VAL A 470 -24.74 19.75 -4.33
C VAL A 470 -24.63 18.29 -3.87
N LYS A 471 -23.99 17.45 -4.68
CA LYS A 471 -23.79 16.03 -4.33
C LYS A 471 -22.80 15.91 -3.17
N ILE A 472 -22.94 14.87 -2.35
CA ILE A 472 -21.97 14.55 -1.29
C ILE A 472 -21.37 13.16 -1.48
N ARG A 473 -20.04 13.06 -1.36
CA ARG A 473 -19.30 11.79 -1.29
C ARG A 473 -18.64 11.66 0.08
N VAL A 474 -19.00 10.59 0.79
CA VAL A 474 -18.39 10.22 2.07
C VAL A 474 -17.25 9.25 1.80
N ARG A 475 -16.08 9.51 2.38
CA ARG A 475 -14.90 8.65 2.28
C ARG A 475 -14.56 8.07 3.64
N ARG A 476 -14.21 6.79 3.70
CA ARG A 476 -13.57 6.23 4.89
C ARG A 476 -12.19 6.85 5.08
N PHE A 477 -11.80 7.02 6.33
CA PHE A 477 -10.43 7.40 6.66
C PHE A 477 -9.41 6.44 6.03
N ASN A 478 -8.27 6.96 5.58
CA ASN A 478 -7.22 6.24 4.85
C ASN A 478 -7.60 5.65 3.47
N ALA A 479 -8.83 5.84 2.98
CA ALA A 479 -9.20 5.53 1.59
C ALA A 479 -8.96 6.77 0.70
N VAL A 480 -7.77 6.86 0.10
CA VAL A 480 -7.36 7.98 -0.78
C VAL A 480 -7.42 7.54 -2.26
N GLY A 481 -7.99 8.37 -3.14
CA GLY A 481 -8.27 8.03 -4.56
C GLY A 481 -9.75 7.74 -4.82
#